data_AF-A0A502EZH9-F1
#
_entry.id   AF-A0A502EZH9-F1
#
_cell.length_a   1.000
_cell.length_b   1.000
_cell.length_c   1.000
_cell.angle_alpha   90.00
_cell.angle_beta   90.00
_cell.angle_gamma   90.00
#
_symmetry.space_group_name_H-M   'P 1'
#
loop_
_entity.id
_entity.type
_entity.pdbx_description
1 polymer ?
#
loop_
_entity_poly.entity_id
_entity_poly.type
_entity_poly.pdbx_seq_one_letter_code
_entity_poly.pdbx_strand_id
1 'polypeptide(L)'
;MMKIYIDESGDLGWKLDKPNRHGGSSRFITITGIIISKDEEKYISRFISDIYKKYNLTPNIEKKGANFISEHSSFITSQLTNKIINKSDSFKIISITVNKSKVFESLRKDKTYFIIMFLVCY
;
A
#
# COMPACT_ATOMS: atom_id res chain seq x y z
N MET A 1 13.01 10.96 15.36
CA MET A 1 13.34 10.25 14.10
C MET A 1 12.05 9.76 13.46
N MET A 2 11.90 9.93 12.15
CA MET A 2 10.70 9.47 11.41
C MET A 2 10.93 8.07 10.85
N LYS A 3 9.88 7.26 10.82
CA LYS A 3 9.86 5.96 10.13
C LYS A 3 8.92 6.05 8.94
N ILE A 4 9.31 5.37 7.86
CA ILE A 4 8.51 5.25 6.64
C ILE A 4 8.41 3.75 6.34
N TYR A 5 7.18 3.25 6.23
CA TYR A 5 6.87 1.89 5.79
C TYR A 5 6.28 2.01 4.39
N ILE A 6 6.87 1.31 3.43
CA ILE A 6 6.45 1.38 2.02
C ILE A 6 5.99 0.00 1.59
N ASP A 7 4.89 -0.04 0.85
CA ASP A 7 4.39 -1.24 0.20
C ASP A 7 3.86 -0.91 -1.19
N GLU A 8 3.95 -1.87 -2.11
CA GLU A 8 3.46 -1.73 -3.48
C GLU A 8 2.29 -2.66 -3.82
N SER A 9 1.44 -2.19 -4.73
CA SER A 9 0.37 -2.99 -5.30
C SER A 9 0.43 -2.95 -6.83
N GLY A 10 0.21 -4.12 -7.44
CA GLY A 10 0.34 -4.32 -8.89
C GLY A 10 1.64 -5.04 -9.25
N ASP A 11 1.85 -5.29 -10.55
CA ASP A 11 3.07 -5.91 -11.06
C ASP A 11 3.89 -4.94 -11.92
N LEU A 12 5.17 -5.27 -12.09
CA LEU A 12 6.13 -4.53 -12.93
C LEU A 12 6.09 -4.93 -14.42
N GLY A 13 5.17 -5.81 -14.82
CA GLY A 13 5.04 -6.24 -16.21
C GLY A 13 4.34 -5.19 -17.08
N TRP A 14 4.52 -5.30 -18.40
CA TRP A 14 4.02 -4.34 -19.39
C TRP A 14 3.02 -4.94 -20.37
N LYS A 15 2.50 -6.13 -20.08
CA LYS A 15 1.59 -6.84 -20.98
C LYS A 15 0.15 -6.35 -20.80
N LEU A 16 -0.11 -5.14 -21.31
CA LEU A 16 -1.38 -4.42 -21.10
C LEU A 16 -2.45 -4.76 -22.14
N ASP A 17 -2.11 -5.55 -23.14
CA ASP A 17 -2.98 -6.07 -24.22
C ASP A 17 -3.91 -7.19 -23.76
N LYS A 18 -3.64 -7.80 -22.60
CA LYS A 18 -4.46 -8.88 -22.01
C LYS A 18 -5.03 -8.48 -20.64
N PRO A 19 -6.16 -9.07 -20.22
CA PRO A 19 -6.72 -8.79 -18.90
C PRO A 19 -5.78 -9.22 -17.77
N ASN A 20 -5.74 -8.42 -16.69
CA ASN A 20 -5.01 -8.75 -15.47
C ASN A 20 -5.47 -10.10 -14.93
N ARG A 21 -4.53 -10.90 -14.40
CA ARG A 21 -4.73 -12.29 -13.91
C ARG A 21 -5.10 -13.31 -14.98
N HIS A 22 -5.19 -12.90 -16.25
CA HIS A 22 -5.47 -13.76 -17.41
C HIS A 22 -4.33 -13.65 -18.44
N GLY A 23 -3.08 -13.68 -17.95
CA GLY A 23 -1.88 -13.57 -18.77
C GLY A 23 -1.54 -12.14 -19.23
N GLY A 24 -2.22 -11.12 -18.67
CA GLY A 24 -1.86 -9.71 -18.78
C GLY A 24 -1.41 -9.12 -17.44
N SER A 25 -0.70 -7.99 -17.52
CA SER A 25 -0.24 -7.19 -16.38
C SER A 25 -1.35 -6.28 -15.86
N SER A 26 -1.29 -5.97 -14.57
CA SER A 26 -2.01 -4.86 -13.95
C SER A 26 -1.80 -3.60 -14.77
N ARG A 27 -2.83 -2.77 -14.90
CA ARG A 27 -2.73 -1.47 -15.58
C ARG A 27 -2.21 -0.38 -14.67
N PHE A 28 -2.35 -0.57 -13.36
CA PHE A 28 -1.95 0.37 -12.34
C PHE A 28 -0.86 -0.25 -11.47
N ILE A 29 0.10 0.59 -11.11
CA ILE A 29 1.01 0.32 -10.00
C ILE A 29 0.79 1.41 -8.97
N THR A 30 0.66 1.02 -7.72
CA THR A 30 0.47 1.93 -6.59
C THR A 30 1.56 1.68 -5.58
N ILE A 31 2.26 2.72 -5.16
CA ILE A 31 3.19 2.67 -4.04
C ILE A 31 2.59 3.52 -2.93
N THR A 32 2.44 2.93 -1.74
CA THR A 32 1.90 3.61 -0.57
C THR A 32 2.91 3.60 0.55
N GLY A 33 3.13 4.77 1.15
CA GLY A 33 3.97 4.98 2.30
C GLY A 33 3.14 5.36 3.53
N ILE A 34 3.45 4.76 4.66
CA ILE A 34 2.99 5.22 5.98
C ILE A 34 4.17 5.88 6.67
N ILE A 35 3.99 7.13 7.08
CA ILE A 35 4.98 7.94 7.76
C ILE A 35 4.51 8.18 9.19
N ILE A 36 5.38 7.97 10.17
CA ILE A 36 5.09 8.28 11.58
C ILE A 36 6.38 8.58 12.34
N SER A 37 6.29 9.39 13.40
CA SER A 37 7.39 9.55 14.35
C SER A 37 7.63 8.26 15.15
N LYS A 38 8.89 8.01 15.50
CA LYS A 38 9.27 6.84 16.32
C LYS A 38 8.51 6.76 17.64
N ASP A 39 8.21 7.90 18.26
CA ASP A 39 7.56 7.95 19.58
C ASP A 39 6.06 7.62 19.54
N GLU A 40 5.47 7.71 18.34
CA GLU A 40 4.05 7.43 18.07
C GLU A 40 3.82 6.10 17.32
N GLU A 41 4.89 5.41 16.88
CA GLU A 41 4.84 4.09 16.22
C GLU A 41 3.99 3.06 16.97
N LYS A 42 3.97 3.14 18.31
CA LYS A 42 3.16 2.30 19.19
C LYS A 42 1.68 2.27 18.82
N TYR A 43 1.14 3.35 18.24
CA TYR A 43 -0.24 3.41 17.76
C TYR A 43 -0.47 2.48 16.57
N ILE A 44 0.48 2.42 15.63
CA ILE A 44 0.45 1.48 14.50
C ILE A 44 0.55 0.04 15.01
N SER A 45 1.51 -0.27 15.90
CA SER A 45 1.68 -1.63 16.41
C SER A 45 0.43 -2.14 17.14
N ARG A 46 -0.22 -1.28 17.94
CA ARG A 46 -1.49 -1.62 18.62
C ARG A 46 -2.62 -1.83 17.62
N PHE A 47 -2.77 -0.93 16.65
CA PHE A 47 -3.76 -1.06 15.58
C PHE A 47 -3.61 -2.38 14.83
N ILE A 48 -2.40 -2.72 14.36
CA ILE A 48 -2.14 -3.98 13.66
C ILE A 48 -2.44 -5.19 14.56
N SER A 49 -1.99 -5.18 15.82
CA SER A 49 -2.30 -6.26 16.74
C SER A 49 -3.81 -6.46 16.95
N ASP A 50 -4.59 -5.38 17.02
CA ASP A 50 -6.04 -5.44 17.19
C ASP A 50 -6.71 -6.05 15.95
N ILE A 51 -6.27 -5.67 14.75
CA ILE A 51 -6.77 -6.25 13.48
C ILE A 51 -6.45 -7.75 13.40
N TYR A 52 -5.21 -8.15 13.72
CA TYR A 52 -4.80 -9.56 13.69
C TYR A 52 -5.60 -10.40 14.68
N LYS A 53 -5.79 -9.90 15.91
CA LYS A 53 -6.61 -10.58 16.93
C LYS A 53 -8.05 -10.73 16.51
N LYS A 54 -8.68 -9.66 15.98
CA LYS A 54 -10.10 -9.70 15.59
C LYS A 54 -10.36 -10.69 14.46
N TYR A 55 -9.49 -10.73 13.45
CA TYR A 55 -9.68 -11.58 12.28
C TYR A 55 -8.91 -12.90 12.34
N ASN A 56 -8.34 -13.22 13.51
CA ASN A 56 -7.51 -14.40 13.74
C ASN A 56 -6.47 -14.62 12.62
N LEU A 57 -5.82 -13.53 12.20
CA LEU A 57 -4.84 -13.58 11.12
C LEU A 57 -3.55 -14.18 11.67
N THR A 58 -3.06 -15.23 11.02
CA THR A 58 -1.73 -15.77 11.29
C THR A 58 -0.72 -15.09 10.36
N PRO A 59 0.51 -14.80 10.83
CA PRO A 59 1.55 -14.18 10.01
C PRO A 59 1.87 -14.97 8.73
N ASN A 60 1.59 -16.27 8.73
CA ASN A 60 1.87 -17.18 7.61
C ASN A 60 0.79 -17.15 6.51
N ILE A 61 -0.34 -16.49 6.73
CA ILE A 61 -1.43 -16.40 5.75
C ILE A 61 -1.67 -14.92 5.42
N GLU A 62 -1.09 -14.49 4.30
CA GLU A 62 -1.33 -13.14 3.78
C GLU A 62 -2.78 -13.01 3.30
N LYS A 63 -3.55 -12.14 3.98
CA LYS A 63 -4.91 -11.83 3.55
C LYS A 63 -4.86 -10.68 2.54
N LYS A 64 -5.04 -11.01 1.26
CA LYS A 64 -5.08 -10.01 0.19
C LYS A 64 -6.25 -9.05 0.37
N GLY A 65 -6.03 -7.76 0.10
CA GLY A 65 -7.05 -6.71 0.10
C GLY A 65 -8.30 -7.07 -0.70
N ALA A 66 -8.14 -7.80 -1.81
CA ALA A 66 -9.25 -8.28 -2.65
C ALA A 66 -10.20 -9.25 -1.95
N ASN A 67 -9.80 -9.85 -0.82
CA ASN A 67 -10.60 -10.79 -0.05
C ASN A 67 -11.33 -10.10 1.13
N PHE A 68 -11.25 -8.77 1.25
CA PHE A 68 -11.96 -8.02 2.28
C PHE A 68 -13.39 -7.76 1.86
N ILE A 69 -14.35 -8.15 2.71
CA ILE A 69 -15.75 -7.73 2.59
C ILE A 69 -15.92 -6.29 3.09
N SER A 70 -17.04 -5.66 2.73
CA SER A 70 -17.36 -4.28 3.12
C SER A 70 -17.25 -4.05 4.63
N GLU A 71 -17.76 -4.99 5.44
CA GLU A 71 -17.69 -4.91 6.89
C GLU A 71 -16.25 -4.84 7.42
N HIS A 72 -15.34 -5.62 6.85
CA HIS A 72 -13.93 -5.59 7.25
C HIS A 72 -13.31 -4.22 6.93
N SER A 73 -13.60 -3.69 5.74
CA SER A 73 -13.07 -2.40 5.29
C SER A 73 -13.56 -1.25 6.16
N SER A 74 -14.86 -1.25 6.49
CA SER A 74 -15.47 -0.27 7.38
C SER A 74 -14.86 -0.33 8.78
N PHE A 75 -14.71 -1.53 9.34
CA PHE A 75 -14.10 -1.71 10.66
C PHE A 75 -12.64 -1.22 10.67
N ILE A 76 -11.81 -1.64 9.71
CA ILE A 76 -10.40 -1.25 9.62
C ILE A 76 -10.28 0.28 9.51
N THR A 77 -11.08 0.90 8.67
CA THR A 77 -11.09 2.36 8.51
C THR A 77 -11.48 3.07 9.81
N SER A 78 -12.51 2.57 10.51
CA SER A 78 -12.90 3.13 11.81
C SER A 78 -11.79 3.03 12.85
N GLN A 79 -11.06 1.91 12.89
CA GLN A 79 -9.96 1.71 13.82
C GLN A 79 -8.76 2.57 13.47
N LEU A 80 -8.46 2.75 12.19
CA LEU A 80 -7.40 3.65 11.72
C LEU A 80 -7.63 5.08 12.25
N THR A 81 -8.85 5.59 12.11
CA THR A 81 -9.23 6.91 12.63
C THR A 81 -9.09 6.98 14.15
N ASN A 82 -9.72 6.04 14.87
CA ASN A 82 -9.82 6.10 16.32
C ASN A 82 -8.52 5.79 17.06
N LYS A 83 -7.66 4.94 16.48
CA LYS A 83 -6.45 4.43 17.14
C LYS A 83 -5.19 5.15 16.71
N ILE A 84 -5.16 5.73 15.51
CA ILE A 84 -3.97 6.37 14.94
C ILE A 84 -4.25 7.84 14.65
N ILE A 85 -5.13 8.16 13.71
CA ILE A 85 -5.29 9.54 13.19
C ILE A 85 -5.64 10.52 14.31
N ASN A 86 -6.60 10.18 15.18
CA ASN A 86 -7.00 11.06 16.28
C ASN A 86 -5.99 11.15 17.43
N LYS A 87 -4.91 10.36 17.40
CA LYS A 87 -3.94 10.23 18.50
C LYS A 87 -2.52 10.60 18.11
N SER A 88 -2.27 10.84 16.82
CA SER A 88 -0.94 11.04 16.26
C SER A 88 -1.00 12.17 15.25
N ASP A 89 -0.34 13.27 15.59
CA ASP A 89 -0.21 14.41 14.69
C ASP A 89 0.88 14.16 13.62
N SER A 90 1.77 13.19 13.85
CA SER A 90 2.85 12.85 12.92
C SER A 90 2.48 11.81 11.86
N PHE A 91 1.34 11.12 12.01
CA PHE A 91 0.91 10.07 11.09
C PHE A 91 0.48 10.64 9.74
N LYS A 92 1.08 10.15 8.65
CA LYS A 92 0.70 10.49 7.28
C LYS A 92 0.64 9.25 6.42
N ILE A 93 -0.30 9.23 5.49
CA ILE A 93 -0.35 8.25 4.41
C ILE A 93 -0.05 8.99 3.13
N ILE A 94 0.94 8.52 2.39
CA ILE A 94 1.33 9.02 1.09
C ILE A 94 1.10 7.91 0.07
N SER A 95 0.58 8.24 -1.10
CA SER A 95 0.36 7.23 -2.14
C SER A 95 0.54 7.84 -3.51
N ILE A 96 1.21 7.10 -4.39
CA ILE A 96 1.35 7.43 -5.81
C ILE A 96 0.76 6.25 -6.58
N THR A 97 -0.20 6.52 -7.46
CA THR A 97 -0.76 5.53 -8.38
C THR A 97 -0.51 5.96 -9.81
N VAL A 98 0.06 5.06 -10.61
CA VAL A 98 0.43 5.34 -11.99
C VAL A 98 -0.33 4.43 -12.94
N ASN A 99 -0.92 5.05 -13.95
CA ASN A 99 -1.49 4.33 -15.08
C ASN A 99 -0.38 3.97 -16.08
N LYS A 100 0.00 2.69 -16.12
CA LYS A 100 1.07 2.18 -16.98
C LYS A 100 0.79 2.37 -18.47
N SER A 101 -0.47 2.50 -18.90
CA SER A 101 -0.76 2.77 -20.31
C SER A 101 -0.26 4.13 -20.78
N LYS A 102 -0.10 5.09 -19.85
CA LYS A 102 0.36 6.46 -20.12
C LYS A 102 1.85 6.68 -19.90
N VAL A 103 2.59 5.65 -19.46
CA VAL A 103 4.03 5.76 -19.23
C VAL A 103 4.76 5.74 -20.57
N PHE A 104 5.70 6.67 -20.77
CA PHE A 104 6.55 6.72 -21.95
C PHE A 104 7.30 5.42 -22.17
N GLU A 105 7.39 4.96 -23.43
CA GLU A 105 7.98 3.66 -23.76
C GLU A 105 9.44 3.54 -23.33
N SER A 106 10.21 4.64 -23.38
CA SER A 106 11.60 4.69 -22.89
C SER A 106 11.73 4.27 -21.43
N LEU A 107 10.77 4.65 -20.58
CA LEU A 107 10.74 4.31 -19.15
C LEU A 107 10.26 2.87 -18.91
N ARG A 108 9.66 2.21 -19.90
CA ARG A 108 9.21 0.80 -19.77
C ARG A 108 10.35 -0.19 -19.91
N LYS A 109 11.40 0.19 -20.64
CA LYS A 109 12.55 -0.66 -20.96
C LYS A 109 13.49 -0.87 -19.78
N ASP A 110 13.46 0.03 -18.80
CA ASP A 110 14.26 -0.07 -17.58
C ASP A 110 13.37 -0.09 -16.33
N LYS A 111 13.32 -1.26 -15.69
CA LYS A 111 12.52 -1.48 -14.46
C LYS A 111 13.04 -0.67 -13.27
N THR A 112 14.34 -0.40 -13.22
CA THR A 112 14.99 0.28 -12.09
C THR A 112 14.66 1.76 -12.11
N TYR A 113 14.80 2.42 -13.27
CA TYR A 113 14.41 3.83 -13.40
C TYR A 113 12.92 4.06 -13.17
N PHE A 114 12.08 3.10 -13.57
CA PHE A 114 10.64 3.19 -13.35
C PHE A 114 10.29 3.31 -11.86
N ILE A 115 10.90 2.49 -11.00
CA ILE A 115 10.67 2.53 -9.54
C ILE A 115 11.30 3.78 -8.91
N ILE A 116 12.52 4.14 -9.31
CA ILE A 116 13.24 5.31 -8.77
C ILE A 116 12.47 6.60 -9.06
N MET A 117 11.86 6.73 -10.25
CA MET A 117 11.04 7.90 -10.59
C MET A 117 9.89 8.12 -9.60
N PHE A 118 9.32 7.06 -9.02
CA PHE A 118 8.24 7.19 -8.04
C PHE A 118 8.72 7.66 -6.67
N LEU A 119 9.96 7.33 -6.29
CA LEU A 119 10.56 7.76 -5.02
C LEU A 119 11.03 9.22 -5.06
N VAL A 120 11.36 9.75 -6.25
CA VAL A 120 11.86 11.12 -6.43
C VAL A 120 10.72 12.15 -6.57
N CYS A 121 9.50 11.71 -6.87
CA CYS A 121 8.33 12.59 -6.98
C CYS A 121 7.69 12.96 -5.62
N TYR A 122 8.39 12.71 -4.50
CA TYR A 122 7.96 13.06 -3.14
C TYR A 122 9.01 13.87 -2.38
#